data_AF-A0A3D2SS68-F1
#
_entry.id   AF-A0A3D2SS68-F1
#
_cell.length_a   1.000
_cell.length_b   1.000
_cell.length_c   1.000
_cell.angle_alpha   90.00
_cell.angle_beta   90.00
_cell.angle_gamma   90.00
#
_symmetry.space_group_name_H-M   'P 1'
#
loop_
_entity.id
_entity.type
_entity.pdbx_description
1 polymer ?
#
loop_
_entity_poly.entity_id
_entity_poly.type
_entity_poly.pdbx_seq_one_letter_code
_entity_poly.pdbx_strand_id
1 'polypeptide(L)' 'YGVREHGMAAVMNGMTLHGGFIPYSGTFLVFSDYCRPSIRLAALMKQQVIHVMTHDSIGLGEDGP' A
#
# COMPACT_ATOMS: atom_id res chain seq x y z
N TYR A 1 -5.34 3.65 9.07
CA TYR A 1 -3.96 3.88 9.55
C TYR A 1 -3.63 5.35 9.83
N GLY A 2 -4.54 6.29 9.57
CA GLY A 2 -4.17 7.72 9.43
C GLY A 2 -3.42 7.95 8.11
N VAL A 3 -2.87 9.16 7.93
CA VAL A 3 -2.01 9.54 6.79
C VAL A 3 -0.61 8.98 7.02
N ARG A 4 -0.44 7.68 6.81
CA ARG A 4 0.75 6.89 7.17
C ARG A 4 0.96 5.73 6.21
N GLU A 5 1.07 6.00 4.92
CA GLU A 5 1.08 5.02 3.84
C GLU A 5 2.25 4.04 4.00
N HIS A 6 3.44 4.55 4.27
CA HIS A 6 4.64 3.75 4.50
C HIS A 6 4.46 2.76 5.66
N GLY A 7 4.00 3.28 6.80
CA GLY A 7 3.77 2.52 8.01
C GLY A 7 2.63 1.52 7.87
N MET A 8 1.54 1.90 7.19
CA MET A 8 0.44 1.01 6.85
C MET A 8 0.94 -0.20 6.08
N ALA A 9 1.64 0.01 4.96
CA ALA A 9 2.15 -1.08 4.13
C ALA A 9 3.17 -1.96 4.88
N ALA A 10 4.02 -1.38 5.72
CA ALA A 10 4.96 -2.14 6.55
C ALA A 10 4.24 -2.99 7.61
N VAL A 11 3.18 -2.46 8.25
CA VAL A 11 2.35 -3.22 9.19
C VAL A 11 1.66 -4.38 8.48
N MET A 12 1.15 -4.19 7.26
CA MET A 12 0.55 -5.29 6.50
C MET A 12 1.55 -6.39 6.21
N ASN A 13 2.78 -6.05 5.83
CA ASN A 13 3.86 -7.03 5.66
C ASN A 13 4.05 -7.85 6.96
N GLY A 14 4.05 -7.17 8.10
CA GLY A 14 4.09 -7.82 9.43
C GLY A 14 2.89 -8.72 9.71
N MET A 15 1.68 -8.31 9.33
CA MET A 15 0.46 -9.13 9.47
C MET A 15 0.51 -10.38 8.62
N THR A 16 0.98 -10.30 7.36
CA THR A 16 1.20 -11.48 6.52
C THR A 16 2.21 -12.45 7.14
N LEU A 17 3.32 -11.93 7.68
CA LEU A 17 4.35 -12.74 8.34
C LEU A 17 3.84 -13.40 9.61
N HIS A 18 2.99 -12.71 10.38
CA HIS A 18 2.33 -13.27 11.55
C HIS A 18 1.38 -14.43 11.18
N GLY A 19 0.69 -14.31 10.04
CA GLY A 19 -0.26 -15.31 9.56
C GLY A 19 -1.66 -15.15 10.18
N GLY A 20 -2.61 -15.88 9.61
CA GLY A 20 -4.03 -15.87 10.00
C GLY A 20 -4.90 -14.87 9.23
N PHE A 21 -4.30 -14.00 8.42
CA PHE A 21 -5.01 -12.98 7.64
C PHE A 21 -4.40 -12.80 6.25
N ILE A 22 -5.22 -12.38 5.28
CA ILE A 22 -4.75 -11.80 4.02
C ILE A 22 -5.03 -10.29 4.12
N PRO A 23 -4.04 -9.48 4.55
CA PRO A 23 -4.24 -8.06 4.81
C PRO A 23 -4.32 -7.25 3.52
N TYR A 24 -5.09 -6.15 3.56
CA TYR A 24 -5.16 -5.18 2.49
C TYR A 24 -4.89 -3.75 3.00
N SER A 25 -4.18 -2.97 2.20
CA SER A 25 -3.91 -1.55 2.43
C SER A 25 -4.58 -0.70 1.34
N GLY A 26 -4.96 0.54 1.66
CA GLY A 26 -5.67 1.42 0.72
C GLY A 26 -5.11 2.84 0.71
N THR A 27 -4.78 3.36 -0.48
CA THR A 27 -4.40 4.77 -0.69
C THR A 27 -4.64 5.19 -2.16
N PHE A 28 -4.30 6.44 -2.51
CA PHE A 28 -4.31 6.90 -3.91
C PHE A 28 -3.06 6.40 -4.62
N LEU A 29 -3.14 6.12 -5.92
CA LEU A 29 -2.02 5.60 -6.70
C LEU A 29 -0.81 6.54 -6.63
N VAL A 30 -1.04 7.85 -6.65
CA VAL A 30 0.03 8.86 -6.53
C VAL A 30 0.79 8.74 -5.20
N PHE A 31 0.13 8.33 -4.11
CA PHE A 31 0.77 8.12 -2.81
C PHE A 31 1.44 6.76 -2.66
N SER A 32 1.40 5.90 -3.69
CA SER A 32 2.20 4.67 -3.70
C SER A 32 3.69 4.94 -3.52
N ASP A 33 4.16 6.14 -3.88
CA ASP A 33 5.53 6.61 -3.69
C ASP A 33 5.93 6.66 -2.22
N TYR A 34 5.01 7.02 -1.32
CA TYR A 34 5.27 7.02 0.13
C TYR A 34 5.50 5.60 0.67
N CYS A 35 4.83 4.58 0.11
CA CYS A 35 4.94 3.20 0.57
C CYS A 35 5.75 2.27 -0.35
N ARG A 36 6.39 2.79 -1.41
CA ARG A 36 7.14 2.01 -2.41
C ARG A 36 8.17 1.06 -1.81
N PRO A 37 8.97 1.42 -0.77
CA PRO A 37 9.91 0.48 -0.16
C PRO A 37 9.22 -0.69 0.54
N SER A 38 8.07 -0.45 1.18
CA SER A 38 7.28 -1.49 1.86
C SER A 38 6.67 -2.48 0.86
N ILE A 39 6.15 -1.98 -0.27
CA ILE A 39 5.65 -2.83 -1.37
C ILE A 39 6.78 -3.71 -1.92
N ARG A 40 7.95 -3.11 -2.19
CA ARG A 40 9.14 -3.84 -2.65
C ARG A 40 9.56 -4.91 -1.66
N LEU A 41 9.52 -4.63 -0.36
CA LEU A 41 9.87 -5.59 0.69
C LEU A 41 8.89 -6.78 0.71
N ALA A 42 7.58 -6.55 0.61
CA ALA A 42 6.59 -7.62 0.49
C ALA A 42 6.88 -8.54 -0.70
N ALA A 43 7.19 -7.97 -1.87
CA ALA A 43 7.54 -8.72 -3.07
C ALA A 43 8.81 -9.58 -2.89
N LEU A 44 9.86 -9.02 -2.27
CA LEU A 44 11.10 -9.76 -1.98
C LEU A 44 10.86 -10.93 -1.00
N MET A 45 10.02 -10.71 0.01
CA MET A 45 9.66 -11.73 1.01
C MET A 45 8.58 -12.71 0.52
N LYS A 46 8.07 -12.53 -0.71
CA LYS A 46 6.95 -13.30 -1.28
C LYS A 46 5.71 -13.34 -0.38
N GLN A 47 5.38 -12.21 0.25
CA GLN A 47 4.22 -12.11 1.13
C GLN A 47 2.96 -11.71 0.36
N GLN A 48 1.83 -12.32 0.72
CA GLN A 48 0.53 -12.05 0.09
C GLN A 48 -0.17 -10.84 0.74
N VAL A 49 0.32 -9.64 0.45
CA VAL A 49 -0.31 -8.37 0.86
C VAL A 49 -1.07 -7.77 -0.31
N ILE A 50 -2.31 -7.35 -0.09
CA ILE A 50 -3.12 -6.67 -1.10
C ILE A 50 -2.94 -5.16 -0.98
N HIS A 51 -2.58 -4.50 -2.08
CA HIS A 51 -2.45 -3.04 -2.15
C HIS A 51 -3.57 -2.49 -3.04
N VAL A 52 -4.56 -1.85 -2.43
CA VAL A 52 -5.67 -1.19 -3.13
C VAL A 52 -5.26 0.25 -3.43
N MET A 53 -5.09 0.54 -4.72
CA MET A 53 -4.68 1.85 -5.22
C MET A 53 -5.84 2.44 -6.03
N THR A 54 -6.38 3.57 -5.57
CA THR A 54 -7.49 4.30 -6.23
C THR A 54 -6.96 5.57 -6.91
N HIS A 55 -7.80 6.31 -7.62
CA HIS A 55 -7.42 7.58 -8.27
C HIS A 55 -6.16 7.38 -9.14
N ASP A 56 -6.30 6.48 -10.10
CA ASP A 56 -5.20 5.86 -10.84
C ASP A 56 -4.71 6.67 -12.05
N SER A 57 -5.38 7.78 -12.35
CA SER A 57 -5.19 8.50 -13.60
C SER A 57 -5.61 9.96 -13.48
N ILE A 58 -5.43 10.69 -14.58
CA ILE A 58 -5.94 12.05 -14.80
C ILE A 58 -7.47 12.18 -14.60
N GLY A 59 -8.21 11.07 -14.55
CA GLY A 59 -9.65 11.06 -14.24
C GLY A 59 -9.98 11.56 -12.82
N LEU A 60 -8.99 11.74 -11.96
CA LEU A 60 -9.10 12.44 -10.67
C LEU A 60 -9.56 13.89 -10.82
N GLY A 61 -9.18 14.58 -11.91
CA GLY A 61 -9.67 15.92 -12.22
C GLY A 61 -8.99 17.04 -11.42
N GLU A 62 -9.79 17.78 -10.65
CA GLU A 62 -9.48 19.09 -10.10
C GLU A 62 -8.39 19.11 -9.02
N ASP A 63 -8.07 17.96 -8.41
CA ASP A 63 -6.96 17.84 -7.47
C ASP A 63 -5.60 18.12 -8.14
N GLY A 64 -5.52 17.98 -9.46
CA GLY A 64 -4.37 18.42 -10.26
C GLY A 64 -3.11 17.53 -10.17
N PRO A 65 -2.00 17.98 -10.80
CA PRO A 65 -0.68 17.37 -10.70
C PRO A 65 0.08 17.74 -9.42
#